data_AF-A0A533V8T8-F1
#
_entry.id   AF-A0A533V8T8-F1
#
_cell.length_a   1.000
_cell.length_b   1.000
_cell.length_c   1.000
_cell.angle_alpha   90.00
_cell.angle_beta   90.00
_cell.angle_gamma   90.00
#
_symmetry.space_group_name_H-M   'P 1'
#
loop_
_entity.id
_entity.type
_entity.pdbx_description
1 polymer ?
#
loop_
_entity_poly.entity_id
_entity_poly.type
_entity_poly.pdbx_seq_one_letter_code
_entity_poly.pdbx_strand_id
1 'polypeptide(L)'
;MALGTGLGWIGGKILDKWRADEYVDFTFSLGLAIGGFIVADHFLHVSGVVTTLFTAVILVTKHKEVSVGVRKLFHKYWDYIGFIANSFLFFLIGVPLLAVESYESSAVPLILIIVAPFAIMMLSRAAVVYSGSAFLRILRVRIPLQWQNVLTIGGLRGGVAVALVLSLSSEYQFKDLFISLVIPLIAINLVVNPILLNQYLKNRPLS
;
A
#
# COMPACT_ATOMS: atom_id res chain seq x y z
N MET A 1 11.39 -11.36 7.71
CA MET A 1 10.49 -12.42 7.19
C MET A 1 10.33 -13.57 8.19
N ALA A 2 11.41 -14.31 8.53
CA ALA A 2 11.35 -15.45 9.47
C ALA A 2 10.72 -15.11 10.83
N LEU A 3 11.07 -13.94 11.39
CA LEU A 3 10.50 -13.45 12.65
C LEU A 3 8.99 -13.22 12.55
N GLY A 4 8.53 -12.58 11.47
CA GLY A 4 7.12 -12.30 11.25
C GLY A 4 6.31 -13.58 11.07
N THR A 5 6.85 -14.55 10.32
CA THR A 5 6.22 -15.86 10.18
C THR A 5 6.13 -16.61 11.51
N GLY A 6 7.16 -16.50 12.36
CA GLY A 6 7.15 -17.11 13.69
C GLY A 6 6.12 -16.48 14.62
N LEU A 7 6.12 -15.16 14.73
CA LEU A 7 5.18 -14.40 15.55
C LEU A 7 3.73 -14.63 15.11
N GLY A 8 3.46 -14.57 13.81
CA GLY A 8 2.13 -14.82 13.25
C GLY A 8 1.65 -16.25 13.49
N TRP A 9 2.56 -17.24 13.42
CA TRP A 9 2.21 -18.64 13.67
C TRP A 9 1.88 -18.90 15.15
N ILE A 10 2.68 -18.35 16.06
CA ILE A 10 2.45 -18.44 17.50
C ILE A 10 1.14 -17.73 17.86
N GLY A 11 0.97 -16.50 17.38
CA GLY A 11 -0.24 -15.70 17.63
C GLY A 11 -1.51 -16.39 17.12
N GLY A 12 -1.50 -16.89 15.88
CA GLY A 12 -2.63 -17.63 15.32
C GLY A 12 -2.98 -18.89 16.10
N LYS A 13 -1.98 -19.67 16.56
CA LYS A 13 -2.22 -20.86 17.38
C LYS A 13 -2.79 -20.54 18.77
N ILE A 14 -2.35 -19.45 19.39
CA ILE A 14 -2.85 -19.03 20.69
C ILE A 14 -4.33 -18.68 20.60
N LEU A 15 -4.71 -17.88 19.59
CA LEU A 15 -6.10 -17.50 19.36
C LEU A 15 -7.00 -18.68 19.03
N ASP A 16 -6.56 -19.59 18.15
CA ASP A 16 -7.29 -20.82 17.83
C ASP A 16 -7.50 -21.71 19.07
N LYS A 17 -6.52 -21.75 19.99
CA LYS A 17 -6.60 -22.57 21.21
C LYS A 17 -7.50 -21.94 22.27
N TRP A 18 -7.47 -20.61 22.40
CA TRP A 18 -8.26 -19.90 23.41
C TRP A 18 -9.73 -19.78 23.01
N ARG A 19 -10.06 -19.82 21.71
CA ARG A 19 -11.42 -19.64 21.17
C ARG A 19 -12.16 -18.48 21.86
N ALA A 20 -11.45 -17.36 22.04
CA ALA A 20 -11.97 -16.19 22.72
C ALA A 20 -12.99 -15.44 21.86
N ASP A 21 -13.72 -14.47 22.43
CA ASP A 21 -14.65 -13.64 21.66
C ASP A 21 -13.95 -12.78 20.59
N GLU A 22 -14.75 -12.28 19.64
CA GLU A 22 -14.28 -11.51 18.50
C GLU A 22 -13.52 -10.21 18.88
N TYR A 23 -13.87 -9.61 20.02
CA TYR A 23 -13.18 -8.44 20.56
C TYR A 23 -11.75 -8.75 21.00
N VAL A 24 -11.53 -9.96 21.54
CA VAL A 24 -10.20 -10.39 22.02
C VAL A 24 -9.28 -10.64 20.85
N ASP A 25 -9.76 -11.28 19.79
CA ASP A 25 -9.00 -11.48 18.56
C ASP A 25 -8.54 -10.17 17.94
N PHE A 26 -9.45 -9.20 17.87
CA PHE A 26 -9.14 -7.89 17.32
C PHE A 26 -8.04 -7.21 18.14
N THR A 27 -8.23 -7.10 19.46
CA THR A 27 -7.28 -6.46 20.36
C THR A 27 -5.92 -7.17 20.35
N PHE A 28 -5.92 -8.50 20.33
CA PHE A 28 -4.71 -9.30 20.24
C PHE A 28 -4.01 -9.13 18.90
N SER A 29 -4.75 -9.09 17.78
CA SER A 29 -4.17 -8.87 16.45
C SER A 29 -3.50 -7.49 16.34
N LEU A 30 -4.10 -6.46 16.94
CA LEU A 30 -3.55 -5.12 17.01
C LEU A 30 -2.27 -5.10 17.86
N GLY A 31 -2.32 -5.71 19.04
CA GLY A 31 -1.17 -5.84 19.93
C GLY A 31 -0.02 -6.63 19.28
N LEU A 32 -0.32 -7.71 18.56
CA LEU A 32 0.67 -8.50 17.84
C LEU A 32 1.29 -7.73 16.68
N ALA A 33 0.50 -6.90 15.99
CA ALA A 33 1.01 -6.04 14.93
C ALA A 33 1.97 -4.98 15.50
N ILE A 34 1.55 -4.20 16.49
CA ILE A 34 2.39 -3.15 17.08
C ILE A 34 3.61 -3.75 17.79
N GLY A 35 3.42 -4.81 18.57
CA GLY A 35 4.49 -5.51 19.27
C GLY A 35 5.50 -6.13 18.31
N GLY A 36 5.03 -6.78 17.23
CA GLY A 36 5.89 -7.35 16.20
C GLY A 36 6.70 -6.28 15.45
N PHE A 37 6.13 -5.10 15.22
CA PHE A 37 6.84 -3.96 14.64
C PHE A 37 7.98 -3.49 15.55
N ILE A 38 7.68 -3.21 16.82
CA ILE A 38 8.66 -2.69 17.79
C ILE A 38 9.79 -3.71 18.01
N VAL A 39 9.46 -4.99 18.16
CA VAL A 39 10.48 -6.04 18.36
C VAL A 39 11.42 -6.14 17.17
N ALA A 40 10.88 -6.07 15.95
CA ALA A 40 11.70 -6.16 14.74
C ALA A 40 12.60 -4.94 14.55
N ASP A 41 12.06 -3.75 14.73
CA ASP A 41 12.76 -2.50 14.47
C ASP A 41 13.81 -2.20 15.55
N HIS A 42 13.42 -2.32 16.82
CA HIS A 42 14.21 -1.84 17.95
C HIS A 42 15.22 -2.86 18.50
N PHE A 43 14.94 -4.17 18.39
CA PHE A 43 15.82 -5.21 18.93
C PHE A 43 16.63 -5.95 17.87
N LEU A 44 16.10 -6.04 16.65
CA LEU A 44 16.66 -6.89 15.60
C LEU A 44 17.17 -6.08 14.40
N HIS A 45 16.91 -4.77 14.35
CA HIS A 45 17.27 -3.87 13.24
C HIS A 45 16.82 -4.42 11.87
N VAL A 46 15.70 -5.14 11.84
CA VAL A 46 15.08 -5.65 10.61
C VAL A 46 13.87 -4.78 10.30
N SER A 47 13.49 -4.66 9.02
CA SER A 47 12.29 -3.91 8.62
C SER A 47 11.05 -4.35 9.42
N GLY A 48 10.60 -3.46 10.31
CA GLY A 48 9.42 -3.66 11.14
C GLY A 48 8.17 -3.86 10.28
N VAL A 49 8.00 -3.04 9.25
CA VAL A 49 6.86 -3.07 8.31
C VAL A 49 6.75 -4.43 7.60
N VAL A 50 7.85 -4.98 7.11
CA VAL A 50 7.84 -6.29 6.46
C VAL A 50 7.53 -7.38 7.48
N THR A 51 8.03 -7.27 8.71
CA THR A 51 7.75 -8.24 9.76
C THR A 51 6.26 -8.26 10.12
N THR A 52 5.63 -7.11 10.33
CA THR A 52 4.19 -7.01 10.58
C THR A 52 3.34 -7.57 9.45
N LEU A 53 3.73 -7.31 8.20
CA LEU A 53 3.03 -7.86 7.04
C LEU A 53 3.01 -9.39 7.07
N PHE A 54 4.16 -10.03 7.29
CA PHE A 54 4.22 -11.49 7.38
C PHE A 54 3.49 -12.03 8.61
N THR A 55 3.58 -11.34 9.76
CA THR A 55 2.82 -11.68 10.96
C THR A 55 1.32 -11.69 10.69
N ALA A 56 0.79 -10.65 10.06
CA ALA A 56 -0.63 -10.51 9.76
C ALA A 56 -1.13 -11.59 8.79
N VAL A 57 -0.39 -11.83 7.68
CA VAL A 57 -0.74 -12.85 6.69
C VAL A 57 -0.80 -14.24 7.33
N ILE A 58 0.20 -14.59 8.15
CA ILE A 58 0.25 -15.89 8.81
C ILE A 58 -0.83 -16.00 9.89
N LEU A 59 -1.09 -14.94 10.67
CA LEU A 59 -2.16 -14.94 11.68
C LEU A 59 -3.51 -15.22 11.04
N VAL A 60 -3.86 -14.52 9.97
CA VAL A 60 -5.14 -14.71 9.25
C VAL A 60 -5.25 -16.12 8.67
N THR A 61 -4.15 -16.65 8.14
CA THR A 61 -4.13 -18.01 7.57
C THR A 61 -4.23 -19.10 8.63
N LYS A 62 -3.67 -18.86 9.83
CA LYS A 62 -3.61 -19.85 10.90
C LYS A 62 -4.82 -19.82 11.81
N HIS A 63 -5.45 -18.67 12.00
CA HIS A 63 -6.65 -18.54 12.80
C HIS A 63 -7.90 -18.88 11.98
N LYS A 64 -8.40 -20.10 12.13
CA LYS A 64 -9.39 -20.68 11.21
C LYS A 64 -10.70 -19.90 11.20
N GLU A 65 -11.13 -19.38 12.34
CA GLU A 65 -12.42 -18.67 12.45
C GLU A 65 -12.40 -17.31 11.73
N VAL A 66 -11.26 -16.60 11.70
CA VAL A 66 -11.09 -15.42 10.83
C VAL A 66 -10.96 -15.84 9.37
N SER A 67 -10.20 -16.92 9.08
CA SER A 67 -10.00 -17.40 7.71
C SER A 67 -11.29 -17.85 7.02
N VAL A 68 -12.21 -18.47 7.75
CA VAL A 68 -13.51 -18.93 7.22
C VAL A 68 -14.54 -17.78 7.19
N GLY A 69 -14.16 -16.58 7.67
CA GLY A 69 -15.03 -15.41 7.67
C GLY A 69 -16.17 -15.48 8.68
N VAL A 70 -16.07 -16.37 9.66
CA VAL A 70 -17.04 -16.52 10.76
C VAL A 70 -17.00 -15.27 11.65
N ARG A 71 -15.81 -14.69 11.83
CA ARG A 71 -15.57 -13.46 12.58
C ARG A 71 -15.72 -12.21 11.69
N LYS A 72 -16.97 -11.79 11.48
CA LYS A 72 -17.32 -10.63 10.63
C LYS A 72 -16.97 -9.27 11.24
N LEU A 73 -17.13 -9.10 12.55
CA LEU A 73 -16.79 -7.89 13.30
C LEU A 73 -15.27 -7.63 13.27
N PHE A 74 -14.44 -8.68 13.34
CA PHE A 74 -12.98 -8.59 13.20
C PHE A 74 -12.59 -7.92 11.88
N HIS A 75 -13.15 -8.42 10.76
CA HIS A 75 -12.92 -7.83 9.44
C HIS A 75 -13.44 -6.39 9.37
N LYS A 76 -14.64 -6.14 9.91
CA LYS A 76 -15.22 -4.80 9.99
C LYS A 76 -14.34 -3.80 10.74
N TYR A 77 -13.73 -4.20 11.84
CA TYR A 77 -12.84 -3.33 12.61
C TYR A 77 -11.56 -2.99 11.83
N TRP A 78 -10.94 -3.98 11.18
CA TRP A 78 -9.78 -3.75 10.33
C TRP A 78 -10.11 -2.91 9.10
N ASP A 79 -11.28 -3.11 8.48
CA ASP A 79 -11.78 -2.28 7.40
C ASP A 79 -11.99 -0.82 7.86
N TYR A 80 -12.56 -0.64 9.05
CA TYR A 80 -12.77 0.68 9.64
C TYR A 80 -11.45 1.40 9.95
N ILE A 81 -10.46 0.70 10.53
CA ILE A 81 -9.12 1.26 10.73
C ILE A 81 -8.47 1.59 9.39
N GLY A 82 -8.58 0.71 8.39
CA GLY A 82 -8.05 0.96 7.06
C GLY A 82 -8.68 2.19 6.41
N PHE A 83 -9.99 2.39 6.60
CA PHE A 83 -10.70 3.59 6.15
C PHE A 83 -10.19 4.86 6.85
N ILE A 84 -10.04 4.83 8.17
CA ILE A 84 -9.50 5.97 8.95
C ILE A 84 -8.07 6.30 8.51
N ALA A 85 -7.19 5.30 8.44
CA ALA A 85 -5.80 5.47 8.03
C ALA A 85 -5.69 6.05 6.61
N ASN A 86 -6.50 5.55 5.67
CA ASN A 86 -6.56 6.09 4.33
C ASN A 86 -7.09 7.54 4.33
N SER A 87 -8.09 7.85 5.16
CA SER A 87 -8.64 9.21 5.26
C SER A 87 -7.60 10.20 5.78
N PHE A 88 -6.83 9.83 6.81
CA PHE A 88 -5.69 10.62 7.29
C PHE A 88 -4.63 10.80 6.20
N LEU A 89 -4.39 9.75 5.41
CA LEU A 89 -3.43 9.82 4.33
C LEU A 89 -3.86 10.80 3.25
N PHE A 90 -5.12 10.75 2.82
CA PHE A 90 -5.67 11.73 1.87
C PHE A 90 -5.65 13.15 2.43
N PHE A 91 -5.94 13.32 3.71
CA PHE A 91 -5.83 14.61 4.39
C PHE A 91 -4.38 15.13 4.37
N LEU A 92 -3.39 14.29 4.70
CA LEU A 92 -1.97 14.64 4.68
C LEU A 92 -1.45 14.94 3.27
N ILE A 93 -1.97 14.28 2.23
CA ILE A 93 -1.69 14.64 0.83
C ILE A 93 -2.27 16.03 0.52
N GLY A 94 -3.49 16.31 0.98
CA GLY A 94 -4.21 17.53 0.66
C GLY A 94 -3.55 18.80 1.19
N VAL A 95 -3.00 18.77 2.40
CA VAL A 95 -2.44 19.96 3.06
C VAL A 95 -1.29 20.60 2.27
N PRO A 96 -0.25 19.86 1.81
CA PRO A 96 0.83 20.45 1.02
C PRO A 96 0.41 20.89 -0.38
N LEU A 97 -0.62 20.27 -0.99
CA LEU A 97 -1.11 20.69 -2.31
C LEU A 97 -1.57 22.15 -2.33
N LEU A 98 -2.17 22.61 -1.23
CA LEU A 98 -2.61 24.01 -1.07
C LEU A 98 -1.42 24.99 -0.96
N ALA A 99 -0.26 24.52 -0.53
CA ALA A 99 0.94 25.35 -0.40
C ALA A 99 1.73 25.48 -1.71
N VAL A 100 1.60 24.51 -2.64
CA VAL A 100 2.32 24.50 -3.93
C VAL A 100 1.89 25.63 -4.87
N GLU A 101 0.69 26.21 -4.69
CA GLU A 101 0.22 27.36 -5.47
C GLU A 101 1.09 28.63 -5.30
N SER A 102 1.99 28.67 -4.30
CA SER A 102 2.86 29.82 -4.05
C SER A 102 4.17 29.86 -4.87
N TYR A 103 4.47 28.83 -5.68
CA TYR A 103 5.70 28.76 -6.48
C TYR A 103 5.47 29.20 -7.95
N GLU A 104 4.91 30.38 -8.17
CA GLU A 104 4.63 30.96 -9.50
C GLU A 104 5.87 31.60 -10.21
N SER A 105 7.09 31.44 -9.68
CA SER A 105 8.24 32.26 -10.13
C SER A 105 9.28 31.55 -11.00
N SER A 106 8.90 30.58 -11.84
CA SER A 106 9.81 30.05 -12.85
C SER A 106 9.08 29.69 -14.14
N ALA A 107 9.55 30.28 -15.25
CA ALA A 107 9.01 30.20 -16.61
C ALA A 107 9.08 28.80 -17.28
N VAL A 108 9.15 27.73 -16.50
CA VAL A 108 9.03 26.36 -17.00
C VAL A 108 7.55 25.99 -16.93
N PRO A 109 6.92 25.50 -18.01
CA PRO A 109 5.52 25.12 -17.96
C PRO A 109 5.33 24.07 -16.86
N LEU A 110 4.51 24.37 -15.85
CA LEU A 110 4.10 23.44 -14.78
C LEU A 110 3.67 22.08 -15.33
N ILE A 111 3.10 22.08 -16.53
CA ILE A 111 2.73 20.92 -17.34
C ILE A 111 3.92 19.97 -17.56
N LEU A 112 5.13 20.48 -17.84
CA LEU A 112 6.31 19.66 -18.13
C LEU A 112 6.87 19.00 -16.86
N ILE A 113 6.79 19.69 -15.72
CA ILE A 113 7.24 19.18 -14.42
C ILE A 113 6.28 18.12 -13.86
N ILE A 114 5.00 18.14 -14.22
CA ILE A 114 3.99 17.22 -13.70
C ILE A 114 3.74 16.05 -14.66
N VAL A 115 3.59 16.33 -15.96
CA VAL A 115 3.27 15.31 -16.98
C VAL A 115 4.45 14.38 -17.24
N ALA A 116 5.69 14.90 -17.24
CA ALA A 116 6.87 14.07 -17.47
C ALA A 116 7.06 13.00 -16.38
N PRO A 117 7.07 13.31 -15.06
CA PRO A 117 7.17 12.26 -14.04
C PRO A 117 5.93 11.37 -13.99
N PHE A 118 4.75 11.84 -14.34
CA PHE A 118 3.57 10.97 -14.48
C PHE A 118 3.74 9.94 -15.59
N ALA A 119 4.21 10.37 -16.77
CA ALA A 119 4.51 9.49 -17.89
C ALA A 119 5.64 8.51 -17.56
N ILE A 120 6.72 8.98 -16.92
CA ILE A 120 7.85 8.15 -16.47
C ILE A 120 7.38 7.13 -15.43
N MET A 121 6.54 7.53 -14.47
CA MET A 121 5.99 6.64 -13.46
C MET A 121 5.15 5.54 -14.12
N MET A 122 4.28 5.90 -15.06
CA MET A 122 3.44 4.96 -15.79
C MET A 122 4.27 4.02 -16.68
N LEU A 123 5.30 4.53 -17.35
CA LEU A 123 6.24 3.75 -18.15
C LEU A 123 7.07 2.80 -17.29
N SER A 124 7.60 3.25 -16.15
CA SER A 124 8.35 2.39 -15.23
C SER A 124 7.45 1.26 -14.70
N ARG A 125 6.18 1.57 -14.39
CA ARG A 125 5.21 0.58 -13.93
C ARG A 125 4.89 -0.43 -15.03
N ALA A 126 4.68 0.02 -16.27
CA ALA A 126 4.51 -0.85 -17.41
C ALA A 126 5.74 -1.76 -17.58
N ALA A 127 6.94 -1.21 -17.53
CA ALA A 127 8.18 -1.97 -17.64
C ALA A 127 8.28 -3.06 -16.56
N VAL A 128 7.97 -2.75 -15.29
CA VAL A 128 7.99 -3.72 -14.18
C VAL A 128 6.91 -4.79 -14.35
N VAL A 129 5.69 -4.43 -14.75
CA VAL A 129 4.59 -5.39 -14.94
C VAL A 129 4.83 -6.31 -16.14
N TYR A 130 5.28 -5.77 -17.28
CA TYR A 130 5.57 -6.57 -18.48
C TYR A 130 6.84 -7.42 -18.33
N SER A 131 7.89 -6.90 -17.67
CA SER A 131 9.08 -7.71 -17.38
C SER A 131 8.77 -8.81 -16.36
N GLY A 132 8.00 -8.49 -15.32
CA GLY A 132 7.52 -9.48 -14.34
C GLY A 132 6.61 -10.53 -14.97
N SER A 133 5.72 -10.15 -15.89
CA SER A 133 4.86 -11.10 -16.60
C SER A 133 5.65 -11.97 -17.60
N ALA A 134 6.70 -11.43 -18.22
CA ALA A 134 7.63 -12.20 -19.04
C ALA A 134 8.42 -13.21 -18.20
N PHE A 135 8.85 -12.83 -17.00
CA PHE A 135 9.51 -13.73 -16.06
C PHE A 135 8.57 -14.84 -15.56
N LEU A 136 7.31 -14.49 -15.27
CA LEU A 136 6.27 -15.47 -14.89
C LEU A 136 5.89 -16.41 -16.06
N ARG A 137 5.98 -15.94 -17.30
CA ARG A 137 5.82 -16.78 -18.50
C ARG A 137 6.92 -17.84 -18.59
N ILE A 138 8.15 -17.52 -18.19
CA ILE A 138 9.26 -18.49 -18.09
C ILE A 138 8.93 -19.56 -17.03
N LEU A 139 8.27 -19.17 -15.94
CA LEU A 139 7.76 -20.07 -14.88
C LEU A 139 6.42 -20.75 -15.22
N ARG A 140 6.03 -20.79 -16.51
CA ARG A 140 4.79 -21.42 -17.04
C ARG A 140 3.46 -20.83 -16.57
N VAL A 141 3.44 -19.68 -15.90
CA VAL A 141 2.21 -18.96 -15.54
C VAL A 141 1.90 -17.92 -16.65
N ARG A 142 0.90 -18.19 -17.49
CA ARG A 142 0.46 -17.24 -18.53
C ARG A 142 -0.58 -16.28 -17.99
N ILE A 143 -0.18 -15.03 -17.77
CA ILE A 143 -1.12 -13.93 -17.49
C ILE A 143 -1.55 -13.32 -18.84
N PRO A 144 -2.86 -13.27 -19.16
CA PRO A 144 -3.35 -12.65 -20.39
C PRO A 144 -2.99 -11.16 -20.44
N LEU A 145 -2.75 -10.62 -21.63
CA LEU A 145 -2.39 -9.20 -21.81
C LEU A 145 -3.44 -8.23 -21.24
N GLN A 146 -4.71 -8.62 -21.25
CA GLN A 146 -5.80 -7.83 -20.66
C GLN A 146 -5.62 -7.66 -19.14
N TRP A 147 -5.22 -8.73 -18.45
CA TRP A 147 -4.93 -8.69 -17.01
C TRP A 147 -3.64 -7.94 -16.71
N GLN A 148 -2.64 -8.01 -17.59
CA GLN A 148 -1.43 -7.20 -17.43
C GLN A 148 -1.74 -5.70 -17.50
N ASN A 149 -2.56 -5.27 -18.46
CA ASN A 149 -2.99 -3.87 -18.57
C ASN A 149 -3.79 -3.41 -17.34
N VAL A 150 -4.71 -4.25 -16.86
CA VAL A 150 -5.46 -3.99 -15.62
C VAL A 150 -4.52 -3.88 -14.41
N LEU A 151 -3.47 -4.71 -14.31
CA LEU A 151 -2.47 -4.62 -13.25
C LEU A 151 -1.63 -3.33 -13.34
N THR A 152 -1.29 -2.87 -14.54
CA THR A 152 -0.56 -1.60 -14.74
C THR A 152 -1.41 -0.39 -14.35
N ILE A 153 -2.69 -0.40 -14.71
CA ILE A 153 -3.63 0.71 -14.47
C ILE A 153 -4.19 0.67 -13.03
N GLY A 154 -4.31 -0.51 -12.43
CA GLY A 154 -4.91 -0.72 -11.10
C GLY A 154 -4.04 -0.33 -9.90
N GLY A 155 -2.84 0.21 -10.11
CA GLY A 155 -1.93 0.66 -9.05
C GLY A 155 -2.40 1.94 -8.34
N LEU A 156 -3.49 1.83 -7.58
CA LEU A 156 -4.16 2.91 -6.83
C LEU A 156 -3.58 3.14 -5.44
N ARG A 157 -2.66 2.30 -4.96
CA ARG A 157 -2.15 2.35 -3.58
C ARG A 157 -0.96 3.30 -3.45
N GLY A 158 -1.16 4.58 -3.74
CA GLY A 158 -0.14 5.64 -3.57
C GLY A 158 0.20 5.95 -2.11
N GLY A 159 -0.60 5.46 -1.15
CA GLY A 159 -0.45 5.82 0.25
C GLY A 159 0.88 5.44 0.90
N VAL A 160 1.41 4.25 0.60
CA VAL A 160 2.71 3.84 1.17
C VAL A 160 3.83 4.78 0.69
N ALA A 161 3.79 5.26 -0.56
CA ALA A 161 4.77 6.20 -1.07
C ALA A 161 4.67 7.58 -0.39
N VAL A 162 3.46 8.04 -0.08
CA VAL A 162 3.25 9.28 0.68
C VAL A 162 3.82 9.17 2.09
N ALA A 163 3.53 8.07 2.79
CA ALA A 163 4.06 7.83 4.12
C ALA A 163 5.59 7.83 4.13
N LEU A 164 6.23 7.25 3.12
CA LEU A 164 7.69 7.25 2.98
C LEU A 164 8.25 8.67 2.75
N VAL A 165 7.62 9.47 1.88
CA VAL A 165 8.06 10.86 1.62
C VAL A 165 7.89 11.74 2.86
N LEU A 166 6.78 11.61 3.58
CA LEU A 166 6.53 12.36 4.81
C LEU A 166 7.44 11.91 5.96
N SER A 167 7.82 10.63 6.00
CA SER A 167 8.75 10.08 6.99
C SER A 167 10.22 10.50 6.77
N LEU A 168 10.54 11.20 5.68
CA LEU A 168 11.89 11.65 5.40
C LEU A 168 12.32 12.73 6.43
N SER A 169 13.55 12.62 6.94
CA SER A 169 14.10 13.55 7.94
C SER A 169 14.04 15.00 7.46
N SER A 170 13.69 15.92 8.36
CA SER A 170 13.65 17.37 8.11
C SER A 170 15.02 17.98 7.79
N GLU A 171 16.12 17.28 8.07
CA GLU A 171 17.48 17.75 7.77
C GLU A 171 17.90 17.55 6.30
N TYR A 172 17.05 16.92 5.48
CA TYR A 172 17.37 16.64 4.08
C TYR A 172 17.13 17.87 3.19
N GLN A 173 18.20 18.40 2.59
CA GLN A 173 18.17 19.63 1.77
C GLN A 173 17.20 19.58 0.57
N PHE A 174 16.89 18.39 0.05
CA PHE A 174 15.96 18.22 -1.09
C PHE A 174 14.55 17.77 -0.67
N LYS A 175 14.21 17.81 0.62
CA LYS A 175 12.91 17.35 1.12
C LYS A 175 11.76 18.14 0.50
N ASP A 176 11.87 19.46 0.45
CA ASP A 176 10.81 20.32 -0.08
C ASP A 176 10.60 20.12 -1.59
N LEU A 177 11.68 19.86 -2.33
CA LEU A 177 11.62 19.48 -3.75
C LEU A 177 10.97 18.11 -3.97
N PHE A 178 11.27 17.13 -3.11
CA PHE A 178 10.62 15.82 -3.17
C PHE A 178 9.14 15.90 -2.82
N ILE A 179 8.79 16.66 -1.80
CA ILE A 179 7.40 16.87 -1.37
C ILE A 179 6.61 17.57 -2.49
N SER A 180 7.15 18.64 -3.08
CA SER A 180 6.49 19.41 -4.14
C SER A 180 6.35 18.63 -5.45
N LEU A 181 7.24 17.66 -5.73
CA LEU A 181 7.13 16.79 -6.90
C LEU A 181 6.20 15.60 -6.66
N VAL A 182 6.41 14.87 -5.55
CA VAL A 182 5.78 13.56 -5.33
C VAL A 182 4.33 13.69 -4.87
N ILE A 183 3.98 14.70 -4.08
CA ILE A 183 2.60 14.85 -3.59
C ILE A 183 1.62 15.17 -4.73
N PRO A 184 1.85 16.16 -5.61
CA PRO A 184 0.99 16.39 -6.78
C PRO A 184 0.96 15.20 -7.74
N LEU A 185 2.10 14.56 -7.96
CA LEU A 185 2.19 13.36 -8.79
C LEU A 185 1.29 12.23 -8.27
N ILE A 186 1.34 11.95 -6.97
CA ILE A 186 0.51 10.92 -6.35
C ILE A 186 -0.96 11.32 -6.37
N ALA A 187 -1.29 12.59 -6.11
CA ALA A 187 -2.66 13.08 -6.20
C ALA A 187 -3.27 12.86 -7.60
N ILE A 188 -2.52 13.20 -8.66
CA ILE A 188 -2.92 12.95 -10.04
C ILE A 188 -3.04 11.44 -10.31
N ASN A 189 -2.10 10.62 -9.81
CA ASN A 189 -2.17 9.17 -9.94
C ASN A 189 -3.43 8.58 -9.30
N LEU A 190 -3.85 9.10 -8.14
CA LEU A 190 -5.05 8.68 -7.43
C LEU A 190 -6.35 9.11 -8.15
N VAL A 191 -6.34 10.20 -8.91
CA VAL A 191 -7.51 10.67 -9.68
C VAL A 191 -7.58 10.02 -11.06
N VAL A 192 -6.45 9.96 -11.79
CA VAL A 192 -6.41 9.51 -13.19
C VAL A 192 -6.53 8.00 -13.31
N ASN A 193 -5.84 7.21 -12.47
CA ASN A 193 -5.87 5.76 -12.58
C ASN A 193 -7.27 5.13 -12.43
N PRO A 194 -8.13 5.51 -11.45
CA PRO A 194 -9.46 4.93 -11.35
C PRO A 194 -10.36 5.32 -12.53
N ILE A 195 -10.25 6.54 -13.05
CA ILE A 195 -10.99 6.98 -14.25
C ILE A 195 -10.54 6.16 -15.46
N LEU A 196 -9.24 6.01 -15.66
CA LEU A 196 -8.66 5.24 -16.77
C LEU A 196 -9.05 3.76 -16.69
N LEU A 197 -9.06 3.18 -15.48
CA LEU A 197 -9.49 1.81 -15.24
C LEU A 197 -10.96 1.62 -15.60
N ASN A 198 -11.84 2.52 -15.14
CA ASN A 198 -13.27 2.44 -15.41
C ASN A 198 -13.57 2.55 -16.92
N GLN A 199 -12.89 3.45 -17.64
CA GLN A 199 -12.99 3.55 -19.09
C GLN A 199 -12.50 2.28 -19.79
N TYR A 200 -11.39 1.69 -19.33
CA TYR A 200 -10.85 0.46 -19.92
C TYR A 200 -11.79 -0.74 -19.75
N LEU A 201 -12.36 -0.91 -18.55
CA LEU A 201 -13.33 -1.97 -18.25
C LEU A 201 -14.63 -1.81 -19.04
N LYS A 202 -15.09 -0.58 -19.25
CA LYS A 202 -16.27 -0.28 -20.09
C LYS A 202 -16.05 -0.65 -21.56
N ASN A 203 -14.83 -0.51 -22.07
CA ASN A 203 -14.49 -0.78 -23.47
C ASN A 203 -14.14 -2.26 -23.75
N ARG A 204 -13.82 -3.06 -22.73
CA ARG A 204 -13.57 -4.50 -22.84
C ARG A 204 -14.11 -5.25 -21.61
N PRO A 205 -15.39 -5.66 -21.60
CA PRO A 205 -15.92 -6.50 -20.53
C PRO A 205 -15.16 -7.83 -20.53
N LEU A 206 -14.59 -8.18 -19.38
CA LEU A 206 -13.90 -9.45 -19.17
C LEU A 206 -14.94 -10.59 -19.20
N SER A 207 -15.04 -11.30 -20.33
CA SER A 207 -15.81 -12.54 -20.50
C SER A 207 -14.93 -13.76 -20.28
#